data_AF-A0AAW0Y750-F1
#
_entry.id   AF-A0AAW0Y750-F1
#
_cell.length_a   1.000
_cell.length_b   1.000
_cell.length_c   1.000
_cell.angle_alpha   90.00
_cell.angle_beta   90.00
_cell.angle_gamma   90.00
#
_symmetry.space_group_name_H-M   'P 1'
#
loop_
_entity.id
_entity.type
_entity.pdbx_description
1 polymer ?
#
loop_
_entity_poly.entity_id
_entity_poly.type
_entity_poly.pdbx_seq_one_letter_code
_entity_poly.pdbx_strand_id
1 'polypeptide(L)'
;MYHEEEKSSVGEISWVVDWSHTGLKAISVLIVFQHATFESGSVTWQLCTGDKCFLGNKEGVLELFQCDLEHEASIIELSARLLNGQGENAWQHAQLFRQSDSSLDQFPFLIHIKYN
;
A
#
# COMPACT_ATOMS: atom_id res chain seq x y z
N MET A 1 9.88 13.59 24.37
CA MET A 1 8.60 13.88 23.70
C MET A 1 8.90 13.97 22.22
N TYR A 2 8.43 12.98 21.46
CA TYR A 2 8.71 12.80 20.03
C TYR A 2 7.64 13.58 19.24
N HIS A 3 8.00 14.71 18.64
CA HIS A 3 7.15 15.53 17.76
C HIS A 3 7.91 15.86 16.47
N GLU A 4 8.45 14.85 15.79
CA GLU A 4 9.08 15.04 14.48
C GLU A 4 8.14 14.71 13.30
N GLU A 5 7.02 14.00 13.52
CA GLU A 5 6.06 13.66 12.45
C GLU A 5 5.05 14.76 12.13
N GLU A 6 4.73 15.67 13.05
CA GLU A 6 3.67 16.69 12.87
C GLU A 6 4.02 17.80 11.86
N LYS A 7 5.24 17.85 11.31
CA LYS A 7 5.68 18.90 10.39
C LYS A 7 6.08 18.42 9.01
N SER A 8 6.05 17.12 8.74
CA SER A 8 6.31 16.64 7.38
C SER A 8 5.07 16.85 6.52
N SER A 9 5.23 17.53 5.38
CA SER A 9 4.16 17.71 4.39
C SER A 9 3.86 16.43 3.61
N VAL A 10 4.68 15.39 3.78
CA VAL A 10 4.60 14.10 3.11
C VAL A 10 4.98 12.98 4.08
N GLY A 11 4.09 12.01 4.27
CA GLY A 11 4.41 10.72 4.88
C GLY A 11 4.65 9.68 3.79
N GLU A 12 5.57 8.74 4.01
CA GLU A 12 5.84 7.65 3.09
C GLU A 12 6.07 6.35 3.85
N ILE A 13 5.57 5.25 3.31
CA ILE A 13 5.75 3.91 3.85
C ILE A 13 5.82 2.91 2.71
N SER A 14 6.66 1.88 2.85
CA SER A 14 6.73 0.78 1.91
C SER A 14 6.87 -0.58 2.59
N TRP A 15 6.42 -1.61 1.88
CA TRP A 15 6.54 -3.02 2.22
C TRP A 15 7.16 -3.74 1.06
N VAL A 16 8.29 -4.41 1.31
CA VAL A 16 8.98 -5.24 0.32
C VAL A 16 8.78 -6.71 0.70
N VAL A 17 8.32 -7.50 -0.26
CA VAL A 17 8.21 -8.96 -0.11
C VAL A 17 9.12 -9.60 -1.14
N ASP A 18 10.12 -10.35 -0.67
CA ASP A 18 11.15 -11.01 -1.48
C ASP A 18 11.09 -12.53 -1.27
N TRP A 19 10.89 -13.27 -2.35
CA TRP A 19 10.92 -14.73 -2.39
C TRP A 19 11.91 -15.26 -3.44
N SER A 20 12.87 -14.45 -3.88
CA SER A 20 13.89 -14.79 -4.88
C SER A 20 14.67 -16.07 -4.56
N HIS A 21 14.84 -16.39 -3.28
CA HIS A 21 15.54 -17.60 -2.82
C HIS A 21 14.70 -18.89 -2.84
N THR A 22 13.43 -18.84 -3.22
CA THR A 22 12.51 -19.99 -3.18
C THR A 22 12.38 -20.73 -4.51
N GLY A 23 12.72 -20.07 -5.63
CA GLY A 23 12.45 -20.58 -6.98
C GLY A 23 10.97 -20.57 -7.38
N LEU A 24 10.07 -20.06 -6.53
CA LEU A 24 8.64 -19.96 -6.80
C LEU A 24 8.33 -18.82 -7.77
N LYS A 25 7.36 -19.03 -8.67
CA LYS A 25 6.87 -18.00 -9.59
C LYS A 25 5.47 -17.58 -9.20
N ALA A 26 5.26 -16.28 -9.01
CA ALA A 26 3.93 -15.76 -8.72
C ALA A 26 3.01 -15.89 -9.94
N ILE A 27 1.80 -16.40 -9.71
CA ILE A 27 0.71 -16.48 -10.70
C ILE A 27 -0.25 -15.30 -10.53
N SER A 28 -0.45 -14.84 -9.29
CA SER A 28 -1.31 -13.70 -9.01
C SER A 28 -0.90 -13.00 -7.72
N VAL A 29 -1.16 -11.70 -7.65
CA VAL A 29 -0.99 -10.87 -6.45
C VAL A 29 -2.28 -10.10 -6.23
N LEU A 30 -2.87 -10.26 -5.05
CA LEU A 30 -4.00 -9.48 -4.57
C LEU A 30 -3.54 -8.59 -3.42
N ILE A 31 -3.78 -7.29 -3.57
CA ILE A 31 -3.56 -6.28 -2.54
C ILE A 31 -4.91 -5.73 -2.10
N VAL A 32 -5.15 -5.76 -0.79
CA VAL A 32 -6.15 -4.91 -0.13
C VAL A 32 -5.41 -3.85 0.65
N PHE A 33 -5.69 -2.59 0.37
CA PHE A 33 -5.02 -1.42 0.92
C PHE A 33 -6.04 -0.32 1.24
N GLN A 34 -6.77 -0.52 2.34
CA GLN A 34 -7.79 0.42 2.79
C GLN A 34 -7.15 1.68 3.35
N HIS A 35 -7.68 2.83 2.94
CA HIS A 35 -7.20 4.13 3.33
C HIS A 35 -8.37 5.11 3.40
N ALA A 36 -8.23 6.14 4.22
CA ALA A 36 -9.20 7.21 4.38
C ALA A 36 -8.54 8.55 4.13
N THR A 37 -9.25 9.44 3.45
CA THR A 37 -8.80 10.80 3.17
C THR A 37 -9.89 11.78 3.59
N PHE A 38 -9.48 12.93 4.11
CA PHE A 38 -10.36 13.99 4.59
C PHE A 38 -9.86 15.34 4.06
N GLU A 39 -10.78 16.28 3.84
CA GLU A 39 -10.47 17.61 3.30
C GLU A 39 -9.62 17.55 2.01
N SER A 40 -8.40 18.10 2.03
CA SER A 40 -7.45 18.04 0.92
C SER A 40 -6.40 16.94 1.04
N GLY A 41 -6.46 16.12 2.10
CA GLY A 41 -5.54 15.00 2.27
C GLY A 41 -5.68 13.98 1.16
N SER A 42 -4.58 13.35 0.76
CA SER A 42 -4.59 12.37 -0.31
C SER A 42 -3.61 11.23 -0.03
N VAL A 43 -4.00 10.02 -0.39
CA VAL A 43 -3.15 8.84 -0.38
C VAL A 43 -2.93 8.40 -1.82
N THR A 44 -1.68 8.24 -2.21
CA THR A 44 -1.29 7.60 -3.47
C THR A 44 -0.49 6.36 -3.13
N TRP A 45 -0.86 5.22 -3.68
CA TRP A 45 -0.15 3.97 -3.44
C TRP A 45 0.07 3.21 -4.74
N GLN A 46 1.12 2.40 -4.78
CA GLN A 46 1.47 1.62 -5.96
C GLN A 46 2.14 0.31 -5.56
N LEU A 47 1.99 -0.70 -6.42
CA LEU A 47 2.71 -1.95 -6.32
C LEU A 47 3.70 -2.05 -7.48
N CYS A 48 4.98 -2.18 -7.19
CA CYS A 48 6.02 -2.44 -8.17
C CYS A 48 6.44 -3.92 -8.14
N THR A 49 6.60 -4.50 -9.32
CA THR A 49 7.06 -5.87 -9.56
C THR A 49 8.25 -5.78 -10.53
N GLY A 50 9.47 -5.77 -10.01
CA GLY A 50 10.65 -5.39 -10.81
C GLY A 50 10.56 -3.94 -11.29
N ASP A 51 10.62 -3.74 -12.61
CA ASP A 51 10.60 -2.40 -13.23
C ASP A 51 9.18 -1.89 -13.52
N LYS A 52 8.17 -2.77 -13.43
CA LYS A 52 6.76 -2.41 -13.65
C LYS A 52 6.08 -1.98 -12.36
N CYS A 53 5.47 -0.80 -12.36
CA CYS A 53 4.65 -0.32 -11.26
C CYS A 53 3.19 -0.15 -11.66
N PHE A 54 2.29 -0.50 -10.75
CA PHE A 54 0.84 -0.46 -10.91
C PHE A 54 0.26 0.46 -9.85
N LEU A 55 -0.45 1.51 -10.28
CA LEU A 55 -1.12 2.43 -9.37
C LEU A 55 -2.33 1.75 -8.75
N GLY A 56 -2.45 1.87 -7.44
CA GLY A 56 -3.62 1.46 -6.72
C GLY A 56 -4.80 2.41 -6.93
N ASN A 57 -6.01 1.87 -6.77
CA ASN A 57 -7.25 2.65 -6.88
C ASN A 57 -7.72 3.15 -5.51
N LYS A 58 -8.80 3.94 -5.54
CA LYS A 58 -9.43 4.51 -4.34
C LYS A 58 -10.22 3.46 -3.54
N GLU A 59 -10.69 2.38 -4.19
CA GLU A 59 -11.32 1.27 -3.48
C GLU A 59 -10.32 0.49 -2.61
N GLY A 60 -9.02 0.69 -2.82
CA GLY A 60 -7.98 0.01 -2.06
C GLY A 60 -7.88 -1.47 -2.43
N VAL A 61 -8.14 -1.83 -3.68
CA VAL A 61 -8.00 -3.22 -4.16
C VAL A 61 -7.26 -3.23 -5.49
N LEU A 62 -6.16 -3.97 -5.55
CA LEU A 62 -5.40 -4.21 -6.79
C LEU A 62 -5.17 -5.69 -6.95
N GLU A 63 -5.57 -6.24 -8.09
CA GLU A 63 -5.34 -7.63 -8.44
C GLU A 63 -4.52 -7.69 -9.74
N LEU A 64 -3.38 -8.37 -9.68
CA LEU A 64 -2.50 -8.62 -10.82
C LEU A 64 -2.49 -10.11 -11.12
N PHE A 65 -2.52 -10.44 -12.40
CA PHE A 65 -2.42 -11.81 -12.90
C PHE A 65 -1.09 -12.03 -13.61
N GLN A 66 -0.80 -13.28 -13.96
CA GLN A 66 0.44 -13.70 -14.59
C GLN A 66 0.83 -12.88 -15.84
N CYS A 67 -0.13 -12.33 -16.58
CA CYS A 67 0.13 -11.46 -17.74
C CYS A 67 0.66 -10.07 -17.37
N ASP A 68 0.33 -9.58 -16.18
CA ASP A 68 0.73 -8.28 -15.67
C ASP A 68 2.14 -8.37 -15.05
N LEU A 69 2.37 -9.46 -14.31
CA LEU A 69 3.62 -9.75 -13.62
C LEU A 69 4.79 -9.93 -14.60
N GLU A 70 5.98 -9.51 -14.20
CA GLU A 70 7.19 -9.89 -14.90
C GLU A 70 7.41 -11.41 -14.79
N HIS A 71 7.96 -12.02 -15.84
CA HIS A 71 8.05 -13.48 -15.97
C HIS A 71 8.80 -14.17 -14.80
N GLU A 72 9.65 -13.40 -14.11
CA GLU A 72 10.47 -13.83 -12.97
C GLU A 72 10.31 -12.89 -11.77
N ALA A 73 9.15 -12.21 -11.67
CA ALA A 73 8.83 -11.39 -10.51
C ALA A 73 8.98 -12.24 -9.24
N SER A 74 10.00 -11.90 -8.46
CA SER A 74 10.36 -12.57 -7.21
C SER A 74 10.47 -11.60 -6.04
N ILE A 75 10.28 -10.31 -6.33
CA ILE A 75 10.25 -9.23 -5.38
C ILE A 75 9.08 -8.33 -5.78
N ILE A 76 8.31 -7.91 -4.79
CA ILE A 76 7.33 -6.84 -4.94
C ILE A 76 7.56 -5.77 -3.90
N GLU A 77 7.30 -4.53 -4.28
CA GLU A 77 7.34 -3.38 -3.39
C GLU A 77 6.00 -2.66 -3.46
N LEU A 78 5.27 -2.67 -2.35
CA LEU A 78 4.10 -1.84 -2.16
C LEU A 78 4.51 -0.56 -1.45
N SER A 79 4.24 0.60 -2.03
CA SER A 79 4.53 1.88 -1.38
C SER A 79 3.31 2.79 -1.36
N ALA A 80 3.22 3.63 -0.32
CA ALA A 80 2.17 4.60 -0.15
C ALA A 80 2.74 5.94 0.32
N ARG A 81 2.21 7.01 -0.26
CA ARG A 81 2.52 8.39 0.09
C ARG A 81 1.26 9.08 0.60
N LEU A 82 1.36 9.67 1.76
CA LEU A 82 0.34 10.47 2.43
C LEU A 82 0.71 11.93 2.21
N LEU A 83 -0.17 12.68 1.54
CA LEU A 83 0.13 14.02 1.05
C LEU A 83 -0.96 15.00 1.49
N ASN A 84 -0.62 16.29 1.45
CA ASN A 84 -1.51 17.42 1.65
C ASN A 84 -2.15 17.43 3.05
N GLY A 85 -3.33 18.03 3.20
CA GLY A 85 -3.95 18.36 4.48
C GLY A 85 -3.95 19.87 4.75
N GLN A 86 -4.74 20.32 5.72
CA GLN A 86 -4.90 21.75 6.03
C GLN A 86 -4.84 22.01 7.53
N GLY A 87 -4.20 23.11 7.89
CA GLY A 87 -4.08 23.57 9.28
C GLY A 87 -3.25 22.64 10.16
N GLU A 88 -3.36 22.84 11.48
CA GLU A 88 -2.59 22.10 12.49
C GLU A 88 -2.87 20.58 12.49
N ASN A 89 -3.98 20.17 11.88
CA ASN A 89 -4.41 18.77 11.80
C ASN A 89 -4.15 18.16 10.41
N ALA A 90 -3.36 18.79 9.55
CA ALA A 90 -3.08 18.30 8.21
C ALA A 90 -2.58 16.84 8.19
N TRP A 91 -1.77 16.46 9.18
CA TRP A 91 -1.19 15.13 9.30
C TRP A 91 -2.23 14.01 9.41
N GLN A 92 -3.40 14.26 9.98
CA GLN A 92 -4.46 13.25 10.10
C GLN A 92 -5.45 13.24 8.90
N HIS A 93 -5.26 14.09 7.90
CA HIS A 93 -6.17 14.16 6.75
C HIS A 93 -5.90 13.04 5.72
N ALA A 94 -4.78 12.34 5.83
CA ALA A 94 -4.49 11.11 5.11
C ALA A 94 -4.22 10.00 6.13
N GLN A 95 -4.98 8.90 6.07
CA GLN A 95 -4.90 7.82 7.05
C GLN A 95 -4.85 6.48 6.33
N LEU A 96 -3.89 5.64 6.70
CA LEU A 96 -3.86 4.26 6.26
C LEU A 96 -4.58 3.39 7.29
N PHE A 97 -5.31 2.38 6.79
CA PHE A 97 -5.87 1.32 7.61
C PHE A 97 -6.78 1.78 8.76
N ARG A 98 -7.51 2.89 8.57
CA ARG A 98 -8.45 3.41 9.56
C ARG A 98 -9.52 2.35 9.86
N GLN A 99 -9.60 1.93 11.12
CA GLN A 99 -10.58 0.94 11.58
C GLN A 99 -11.16 1.33 12.93
N SER A 100 -12.36 0.80 13.23
CA SER A 100 -12.92 0.82 14.58
C SER A 100 -12.23 -0.23 15.43
N ASP A 101 -11.99 0.06 16.71
CA ASP A 101 -11.45 -0.91 17.68
C ASP A 101 -12.34 -2.15 17.86
N SER A 102 -13.63 -2.04 17.48
CA SER A 102 -14.59 -3.14 17.52
C SER A 102 -14.59 -4.03 16.27
N SER A 103 -13.88 -3.64 15.20
CA SER A 103 -13.88 -4.35 13.92
C SER A 103 -12.78 -5.42 13.88
N LEU A 104 -13.04 -6.58 14.50
CA LEU A 104 -12.04 -7.66 14.62
C LEU A 104 -11.91 -8.54 13.36
N ASP A 105 -12.92 -8.57 12.50
CA ASP A 105 -12.98 -9.45 11.33
C ASP A 105 -12.66 -8.72 10.01
N GLN A 106 -12.14 -7.51 10.08
CA GLN A 106 -11.77 -6.70 8.91
C GLN A 106 -10.25 -6.58 8.82
N PHE A 107 -9.70 -6.94 7.67
CA PHE A 107 -8.27 -6.81 7.38
C PHE A 107 -8.08 -5.66 6.40
N PRO A 108 -7.72 -4.46 6.88
CA PRO A 108 -7.62 -3.26 6.04
C PRO A 108 -6.37 -3.32 5.15
N PHE A 109 -5.46 -4.25 5.46
CA PHE A 109 -4.24 -4.50 4.75
C PHE A 109 -4.09 -6.01 4.53
N LEU A 110 -3.99 -6.43 3.27
CA LEU A 110 -3.73 -7.81 2.87
C LEU A 110 -2.80 -7.80 1.67
N ILE A 111 -1.75 -8.63 1.74
CA ILE A 111 -0.94 -9.02 0.60
C ILE A 111 -1.11 -10.52 0.44
N HIS A 112 -1.75 -10.95 -0.65
CA HIS A 112 -1.93 -12.36 -0.95
C HIS A 112 -1.24 -12.69 -2.27
N ILE A 113 -0.22 -13.55 -2.20
CA ILE A 113 0.57 -13.98 -3.36
C ILE A 113 0.31 -15.46 -3.58
N LYS A 114 -0.07 -15.81 -4.80
CA LYS A 114 -0.25 -17.20 -5.22
C LYS A 114 0.93 -17.61 -6.09
N TYR A 115 1.54 -18.75 -5.78
CA TYR A 115 2.65 -19.31 -6.53
C TYR A 115 2.21 -20.53 -7.35
N ASN A 116 3.04 -20.91 -8.33
CA ASN A 116 2.90 -22.14 -9.09
C ASN A 116 3.44 -23.38 -8.36
#